data_AF-A0A9P7G223-F1
#
_entry.id   AF-A0A9P7G223-F1
#
_cell.length_a   1.000
_cell.length_b   1.000
_cell.length_c   1.000
_cell.angle_alpha   90.00
_cell.angle_beta   90.00
_cell.angle_gamma   90.00
#
_symmetry.space_group_name_H-M   'P 1'
#
loop_
_entity.id
_entity.type
_entity.pdbx_description
1 polymer ?
#
loop_
_entity_poly.entity_id
_entity_poly.type
_entity_poly.pdbx_seq_one_letter_code
_entity_poly.pdbx_strand_id
1 'polypeptide(L)'
;MPTINDRRLPLFIGYHEETRRLYGVLELGLSDRDWLAGPGRGKYTIADMNVLPWVRLHGRAGIHVLDEWPNLQAWLARTYERRGVKAAIQSVAV
;
A
#
# COMPACT_ATOMS: atom_id res chain seq x y z
N MET A 1 -10.54 -15.30 30.06
CA MET A 1 -10.57 -15.68 28.63
C MET A 1 -11.29 -14.57 27.88
N PRO A 2 -10.65 -13.85 26.94
CA PRO A 2 -11.37 -12.87 26.12
C PRO A 2 -12.33 -13.60 25.17
N THR A 3 -13.52 -13.03 24.95
CA THR A 3 -14.54 -13.58 24.05
C THR A 3 -14.36 -13.03 22.64
N ILE A 4 -14.91 -13.74 21.65
CA ILE A 4 -14.89 -13.42 20.21
C ILE A 4 -15.36 -12.00 19.85
N ASN A 5 -16.05 -11.29 20.76
CA ASN A 5 -16.61 -9.95 20.50
C ASN A 5 -15.80 -8.78 21.10
N ASP A 6 -14.57 -9.01 21.58
CA ASP A 6 -13.72 -7.90 22.02
C ASP A 6 -13.16 -7.11 20.82
N ARG A 7 -13.83 -6.00 20.47
CA ARG A 7 -13.48 -5.08 19.37
C ARG A 7 -12.11 -4.40 19.54
N ARG A 8 -11.40 -4.63 20.64
CA ARG A 8 -10.04 -4.08 20.86
C ARG A 8 -8.94 -4.94 20.26
N LEU A 9 -9.26 -6.15 19.78
CA LEU A 9 -8.28 -7.00 19.10
C LEU A 9 -8.18 -6.62 17.61
N PRO A 10 -6.97 -6.43 17.05
CA PRO A 10 -6.77 -6.12 15.62
C PRO A 10 -7.29 -7.19 14.65
N LEU A 11 -7.79 -8.32 15.17
CA LEU A 11 -8.39 -9.41 14.40
C LEU A 11 -9.85 -9.14 13.96
N PHE A 12 -10.53 -8.13 14.52
CA PHE A 12 -11.98 -7.91 14.32
C PHE A 12 -12.38 -6.56 13.72
N ILE A 13 -11.42 -5.82 13.18
CA ILE A 13 -11.71 -4.63 12.37
C ILE A 13 -12.17 -5.05 10.97
N GLY A 14 -13.16 -4.36 10.40
CA GLY A 14 -13.70 -4.70 9.10
C GLY A 14 -12.64 -4.57 8.00
N TYR A 15 -12.73 -5.38 6.93
CA TYR A 15 -11.74 -5.39 5.84
C TYR A 15 -11.42 -3.99 5.28
N HIS A 16 -12.44 -3.13 5.12
CA HIS A 16 -12.26 -1.76 4.65
C HIS A 16 -11.56 -0.85 5.65
N GLU A 17 -11.90 -0.97 6.94
CA GLU A 17 -11.28 -0.18 8.01
C GLU A 17 -9.81 -0.57 8.18
N GLU A 18 -9.51 -1.88 8.13
CA GLU A 18 -8.13 -2.36 8.19
C GLU A 18 -7.33 -1.92 6.98
N THR A 19 -7.91 -1.98 5.77
CA THR A 19 -7.22 -1.50 4.57
C THR A 19 -6.86 -0.02 4.69
N ARG A 20 -7.79 0.82 5.19
CA ARG A 20 -7.49 2.24 5.47
C ARG A 20 -6.38 2.40 6.52
N ARG A 21 -6.42 1.62 7.60
CA ARG A 21 -5.37 1.67 8.64
C ARG A 21 -4.00 1.31 8.07
N LEU A 22 -3.93 0.25 7.26
CA LEU A 22 -2.69 -0.18 6.61
C LEU A 22 -2.17 0.88 5.63
N TYR A 23 -3.04 1.56 4.88
CA TYR A 23 -2.62 2.69 4.03
C TYR A 23 -2.08 3.85 4.86
N GLY A 24 -2.65 4.12 6.05
CA GLY A 24 -2.09 5.07 7.00
C GLY A 24 -0.69 4.70 7.48
N VAL A 25 -0.40 3.40 7.69
CA VAL A 25 0.95 2.93 8.04
C VAL A 25 1.92 3.16 6.88
N LEU A 26 1.50 2.88 5.64
CA LEU A 26 2.32 3.12 4.45
C LEU A 26 2.60 4.62 4.26
N GLU A 27 1.59 5.46 4.41
CA GLU A 27 1.72 6.93 4.35
C GLU A 27 2.75 7.45 5.35
N LEU A 28 2.65 7.01 6.61
CA LEU A 28 3.62 7.38 7.64
C LEU A 28 5.03 6.89 7.28
N GLY A 29 5.17 5.66 6.78
CA GLY A 29 6.46 5.10 6.35
C GLY A 29 7.08 5.79 5.13
N LEU A 30 6.27 6.49 4.33
CA LEU A 30 6.67 7.21 3.12
C LEU A 30 6.78 8.73 3.34
N SER A 31 6.43 9.25 4.52
CA SER A 31 6.48 10.69 4.84
C SER A 31 7.81 11.37 4.47
N ASP A 32 8.93 10.75 4.84
CA ASP A 32 10.28 11.25 4.55
C ASP A 32 11.05 10.37 3.54
N ARG A 33 10.34 9.45 2.85
CA ARG A 33 10.97 8.38 2.08
C ARG A 33 10.33 8.20 0.71
N ASP A 34 11.17 7.90 -0.26
CA ASP A 34 10.77 7.63 -1.63
C ASP A 34 10.39 6.15 -1.87
N TRP A 35 10.93 5.24 -1.06
CA TRP A 35 10.74 3.79 -1.17
C TRP A 35 10.63 3.14 0.21
N LEU A 36 9.94 1.99 0.28
CA LEU A 36 9.58 1.35 1.55
C LEU A 36 10.77 0.81 2.35
N ALA A 37 11.90 0.49 1.70
CA ALA A 37 13.06 -0.10 2.36
C ALA A 37 14.37 0.54 1.90
N GLY A 38 15.45 0.31 2.66
CA GLY A 38 16.79 0.83 2.35
C GLY A 38 17.14 2.15 3.03
N PRO A 39 18.43 2.54 3.00
CA PRO A 39 18.95 3.70 3.72
C PRO A 39 18.51 5.04 3.11
N GLY A 40 18.59 6.11 3.91
CA GLY A 40 18.21 7.47 3.51
C GLY A 40 16.74 7.56 3.10
N ARG A 41 16.48 8.18 1.93
CA ARG A 41 15.13 8.23 1.34
C ARG A 41 14.64 6.86 0.82
N GLY A 42 15.39 5.78 1.03
CA GLY A 42 15.01 4.44 0.60
C GLY A 42 15.52 4.11 -0.81
N LYS A 43 15.42 2.82 -1.15
CA LYS A 43 15.76 2.24 -2.45
C LYS A 43 14.64 1.29 -2.84
N TYR A 44 14.28 1.28 -4.13
CA TYR A 44 13.33 0.31 -4.64
C TYR A 44 13.81 -1.12 -4.39
N THR A 45 13.01 -1.92 -3.68
CA THR A 45 13.34 -3.30 -3.31
C THR A 45 12.16 -4.24 -3.53
N ILE A 46 12.34 -5.52 -3.14
CA ILE A 46 11.26 -6.50 -3.12
C ILE A 46 10.07 -6.08 -2.23
N ALA A 47 10.29 -5.21 -1.23
CA ALA A 47 9.20 -4.68 -0.40
C ALA A 47 8.20 -3.88 -1.24
N ASP A 48 8.70 -2.98 -2.10
CA ASP A 48 7.85 -2.19 -3.00
C ASP A 48 7.12 -3.07 -4.02
N MET A 49 7.82 -4.09 -4.55
CA MET A 49 7.24 -5.06 -5.48
C MET A 49 6.11 -5.87 -4.84
N ASN A 50 6.23 -6.23 -3.57
CA ASN A 50 5.21 -7.00 -2.85
C ASN A 50 3.97 -6.16 -2.52
N VAL A 51 4.16 -4.90 -2.18
CA VAL A 51 3.06 -4.00 -1.78
C VAL A 51 2.29 -3.47 -3.00
N LEU A 52 2.97 -3.29 -4.15
CA LEU A 52 2.37 -2.71 -5.35
C LEU A 52 1.04 -3.35 -5.78
N PRO A 53 0.88 -4.68 -5.90
CA PRO A 53 -0.39 -5.27 -6.35
C PRO A 53 -1.58 -4.93 -5.45
N TRP A 54 -1.35 -4.85 -4.14
CA TRP A 54 -2.38 -4.52 -3.15
C TRP A 54 -2.83 -3.07 -3.26
N VAL A 55 -1.88 -2.14 -3.42
CA VAL A 55 -2.20 -0.71 -3.56
C VAL A 55 -2.76 -0.42 -4.95
N ARG A 56 -2.20 -1.00 -6.03
CA ARG A 56 -2.73 -0.84 -7.40
C ARG A 56 -4.21 -1.22 -7.53
N LEU A 57 -4.65 -2.21 -6.75
CA LEU A 57 -6.02 -2.70 -6.75
C LEU A 57 -6.87 -2.09 -5.62
N HIS A 58 -6.48 -0.93 -5.08
CA HIS A 58 -7.19 -0.24 -4.00
C HIS A 58 -8.71 -0.08 -4.28
N GLY A 59 -9.09 0.13 -5.54
CA GLY A 59 -10.50 0.24 -5.96
C GLY A 59 -11.30 -1.05 -5.74
N ARG A 60 -10.66 -2.23 -5.83
CA ARG A 60 -11.29 -3.53 -5.51
C ARG A 60 -11.48 -3.72 -4.00
N ALA A 61 -10.71 -3.00 -3.19
CA ALA A 61 -10.84 -2.96 -1.74
C ALA A 61 -11.80 -1.83 -1.26
N GLY A 62 -12.58 -1.22 -2.15
CA GLY A 62 -13.56 -0.18 -1.81
C GLY A 62 -12.95 1.18 -1.49
N ILE A 63 -11.68 1.40 -1.82
CA ILE A 63 -10.99 2.69 -1.71
C ILE A 63 -10.81 3.20 -3.14
N HIS A 64 -11.62 4.16 -3.57
CA HIS A 64 -11.62 4.62 -4.96
C HIS A 64 -10.61 5.74 -5.24
N VAL A 65 -10.26 6.52 -4.21
CA VAL A 65 -9.30 7.62 -4.27
C VAL A 65 -8.27 7.46 -3.14
N LEU A 66 -7.04 7.90 -3.39
CA LEU A 66 -5.93 7.86 -2.41
C LEU A 66 -5.59 9.25 -1.85
N ASP A 67 -6.49 10.23 -1.99
CA ASP A 67 -6.24 11.63 -1.63
C ASP A 67 -5.92 11.83 -0.13
N GLU A 68 -6.38 10.89 0.72
CA GLU A 68 -6.05 10.83 2.16
C GLU A 68 -4.57 10.47 2.43
N TRP A 69 -3.86 9.91 1.45
CA TRP A 69 -2.48 9.42 1.55
C TRP A 69 -1.61 9.94 0.38
N PRO A 70 -1.23 11.23 0.41
CA PRO A 70 -0.49 11.86 -0.68
C PRO A 70 0.90 11.24 -0.91
N ASN A 71 1.60 10.80 0.14
CA ASN A 71 2.91 10.16 -0.02
C ASN A 71 2.77 8.76 -0.62
N LEU A 72 1.73 8.01 -0.23
CA LEU A 72 1.39 6.72 -0.84
C LEU A 72 1.03 6.89 -2.33
N GLN A 73 0.26 7.91 -2.67
CA GLN A 73 -0.08 8.23 -4.05
C GLN A 73 1.17 8.58 -4.88
N ALA A 74 2.08 9.39 -4.32
CA ALA A 74 3.35 9.74 -4.98
C ALA A 74 4.25 8.51 -5.17
N TRP A 75 4.34 7.63 -4.16
CA TRP A 75 5.05 6.36 -4.26
C TRP A 75 4.46 5.45 -5.34
N LEU A 76 3.13 5.37 -5.43
CA LEU A 76 2.44 4.57 -6.43
C LEU A 76 2.74 5.09 -7.84
N ALA A 77 2.65 6.40 -8.05
CA ALA A 77 2.98 7.05 -9.33
C ALA A 77 4.44 6.77 -9.74
N ARG A 78 5.38 6.97 -8.83
CA ARG A 78 6.81 6.69 -9.06
C ARG A 78 7.06 5.22 -9.38
N THR A 79 6.33 4.31 -8.74
CA THR A 79 6.44 2.87 -9.01
C THR A 79 5.96 2.54 -10.42
N TYR A 80 4.84 3.13 -10.87
CA TYR A 80 4.33 2.96 -12.23
C TYR A 80 5.26 3.50 -13.31
N GLU A 81 6.10 4.49 -13.02
CA GLU A 81 7.05 5.02 -14.01
C GLU A 81 8.16 4.03 -14.37
N ARG A 82 8.44 3.05 -13.50
CA ARG A 82 9.54 2.09 -13.69
C ARG A 82 9.26 1.15 -14.86
N ARG A 83 10.23 1.05 -15.78
CA ARG A 83 10.13 0.17 -16.97
C ARG A 83 9.74 -1.28 -16.65
N GLY A 84 10.34 -1.87 -15.61
CA GLY A 84 10.04 -3.25 -15.21
C GLY A 84 8.60 -3.43 -14.71
N VAL A 85 8.07 -2.43 -13.99
CA VAL A 85 6.69 -2.44 -13.49
C VAL A 85 5.70 -2.28 -14.64
N LYS A 86 5.95 -1.34 -15.57
CA LYS A 86 5.13 -1.17 -16.78
C LYS A 86 5.04 -2.47 -17.58
N ALA A 87 6.18 -3.12 -17.84
CA ALA A 87 6.22 -4.38 -18.56
C ALA A 87 5.42 -5.49 -17.84
N ALA A 88 5.58 -5.61 -16.52
CA ALA A 88 4.85 -6.61 -15.73
C ALA A 88 3.33 -6.37 -15.72
N ILE A 89 2.87 -5.12 -15.67
CA ILE A 89 1.44 -4.81 -15.72
C ILE A 89 0.88 -5.13 -17.11
N GLN A 90 1.60 -4.78 -18.16
CA GLN A 90 1.20 -5.06 -19.55
C GLN A 90 1.12 -6.56 -19.83
N SER A 91 2.01 -7.38 -19.26
CA SER A 91 1.95 -8.84 -19.45
C SER A 91 0.75 -9.52 -18.79
N VAL A 92 0.12 -8.87 -17.82
CA VAL A 92 -1.06 -9.42 -17.10
C VAL A 92 -2.38 -8.89 -17.69
N ALA A 93 -2.33 -7.97 -18.66
CA ALA A 93 -3.49 -7.37 -19.30
C ALA A 93 -4.08 -8.20 -20.46
N VAL A 94 -3.93 -9.53 -20.41
CA VAL A 94 -4.46 -10.49 -21.40
C VAL A 94 -5.88 -10.91 -21.05
#